data_AF-A0ABD2NIZ5-F1
#
_entry.id   AF-A0ABD2NIZ5-F1
#
_cell.length_a   1.000
_cell.length_b   1.000
_cell.length_c   1.000
_cell.angle_alpha   90.00
_cell.angle_beta   90.00
_cell.angle_gamma   90.00
#
_symmetry.space_group_name_H-M   'P 1'
#
loop_
_entity.id
_entity.type
_entity.pdbx_description
1 polymer ?
#
loop_
_entity_poly.entity_id
_entity_poly.type
_entity_poly.pdbx_seq_one_letter_code
_entity_poly.pdbx_strand_id
1 'polypeptide(L)'
;MRPLNTKFNFDYRPYVSEIYQSTLTKLKAADIDKEIKEKAIFTMRHIICNFGDELKGDLAVCLPIYVDRLKNEITRLTTVKALMRIAGSPLNIELPILN
;
A
#
# COMPACT_ATOMS: atom_id res chain seq x y z
N MET A 1 -7.05 6.96 10.22
CA MET A 1 -5.59 6.74 10.12
C MET A 1 -5.07 6.43 11.52
N ARG A 2 -4.03 5.60 11.68
CA ARG A 2 -3.48 5.34 13.03
C ARG A 2 -2.95 6.65 13.64
N PRO A 3 -3.17 6.92 14.93
CA PRO A 3 -2.64 8.12 15.57
C PRO A 3 -1.11 8.07 15.64
N LEU A 4 -0.44 9.10 15.12
CA LEU A 4 1.03 9.19 15.12
C LEU A 4 1.56 9.98 16.32
N ASN A 5 0.83 11.01 16.75
CA ASN A 5 1.28 11.96 17.79
C ASN A 5 0.50 11.84 19.10
N THR A 6 -0.21 10.73 19.29
CA THR A 6 -1.08 10.51 20.46
C THR A 6 -0.81 9.14 21.04
N LYS A 7 -0.77 9.03 22.38
CA LYS A 7 -0.67 7.73 23.06
C LYS A 7 -1.95 6.93 22.84
N PHE A 8 -1.82 5.64 22.57
CA PHE A 8 -2.91 4.67 22.45
C PHE A 8 -2.52 3.36 23.15
N ASN A 9 -3.50 2.62 23.66
CA ASN A 9 -3.27 1.42 24.48
C ASN A 9 -3.19 0.11 23.66
N PHE A 10 -3.56 0.14 22.38
CA PHE A 10 -3.61 -1.04 21.52
C PHE A 10 -2.30 -1.24 20.76
N ASP A 11 -1.57 -2.32 21.02
CA ASP A 11 -0.39 -2.66 20.21
C ASP A 11 -0.81 -3.34 18.90
N TYR A 12 -0.73 -2.58 17.80
CA TYR A 12 -1.10 -3.07 16.47
C TYR A 12 0.03 -3.82 15.76
N ARG A 13 1.29 -3.69 16.21
CA ARG A 13 2.47 -4.19 15.49
C ARG A 13 2.41 -5.68 15.16
N PRO A 14 1.92 -6.57 16.05
CA PRO A 14 1.85 -8.00 15.77
C PRO A 14 0.99 -8.36 14.55
N TYR A 15 0.03 -7.51 14.19
CA TYR A 15 -0.94 -7.78 13.12
C TYR A 15 -0.52 -7.22 11.76
N VAL A 16 0.45 -6.30 11.72
CA VAL A 16 0.83 -5.57 10.50
C VAL A 16 1.30 -6.53 9.40
N SER A 17 2.14 -7.50 9.77
CA SER A 17 2.70 -8.47 8.82
C SER A 17 1.61 -9.31 8.15
N GLU A 18 0.68 -9.87 8.93
CA GLU A 18 -0.39 -10.71 8.39
C GLU A 18 -1.36 -9.92 7.49
N ILE A 19 -1.71 -8.69 7.91
CA ILE A 19 -2.54 -7.77 7.12
C ILE A 19 -1.86 -7.40 5.79
N TYR A 20 -0.55 -7.15 5.83
CA TYR A 20 0.23 -6.89 4.63
C TYR A 20 0.27 -8.11 3.71
N GLN A 21 0.64 -9.29 4.21
CA GLN A 21 0.82 -10.51 3.39
C GLN A 21 -0.49 -10.97 2.72
N SER A 22 -1.60 -10.91 3.46
CA SER A 22 -2.93 -11.24 2.91
C SER A 22 -3.32 -10.31 1.75
N THR A 23 -3.03 -9.01 1.87
CA THR A 23 -3.29 -8.04 0.81
C THR A 23 -2.31 -8.18 -0.35
N LEU A 24 -1.03 -8.44 -0.06
CA LEU A 24 0.03 -8.59 -1.07
C LEU A 24 -0.29 -9.71 -2.06
N THR A 25 -0.85 -10.82 -1.57
CA THR A 25 -1.26 -11.95 -2.40
C THR A 25 -2.25 -11.52 -3.49
N LYS A 26 -3.24 -10.68 -3.14
CA LYS A 26 -4.21 -10.14 -4.11
C LYS A 26 -3.61 -9.05 -5.00
N LEU A 27 -2.70 -8.24 -4.47
CA LEU A 27 -2.03 -7.19 -5.22
C LEU A 27 -1.12 -7.78 -6.33
N LYS A 28 -0.48 -8.93 -6.09
CA LYS A 28 0.35 -9.66 -7.06
C LYS A 28 -0.45 -10.37 -8.15
N ALA A 29 -1.71 -10.74 -7.89
CA ALA A 29 -2.51 -11.53 -8.83
C ALA A 29 -2.77 -10.77 -10.14
N ALA A 30 -2.44 -11.40 -11.27
CA ALA A 30 -2.65 -10.82 -12.61
C ALA A 30 -3.98 -11.27 -13.22
N ASP A 31 -4.44 -12.48 -12.91
CA ASP A 31 -5.63 -13.10 -13.48
C ASP A 31 -6.75 -13.22 -12.44
N ILE A 32 -7.28 -12.07 -12.05
CA ILE A 32 -8.42 -11.93 -11.15
C ILE A 32 -9.29 -10.78 -11.66
N ASP A 33 -10.53 -10.77 -11.17
CA ASP A 33 -11.51 -9.74 -11.50
C ASP A 33 -10.99 -8.31 -11.26
N LYS A 34 -11.40 -7.39 -12.14
CA LYS A 34 -10.98 -5.98 -12.12
C LYS A 34 -11.29 -5.32 -10.77
N GLU A 35 -12.47 -5.54 -10.22
CA GLU A 35 -12.88 -4.93 -8.96
C GLU A 35 -11.95 -5.38 -7.83
N ILE A 36 -11.59 -6.67 -7.82
CA ILE A 36 -10.68 -7.24 -6.81
C ILE A 36 -9.28 -6.60 -6.94
N LYS A 37 -8.77 -6.38 -8.17
CA LYS A 37 -7.49 -5.69 -8.39
C LYS A 37 -7.50 -4.27 -7.83
N GLU A 38 -8.56 -3.52 -8.13
CA GLU A 38 -8.69 -2.13 -7.65
C GLU A 38 -8.79 -2.07 -6.13
N LYS A 39 -9.55 -2.99 -5.51
CA LYS A 39 -9.63 -3.10 -4.05
C LYS A 39 -8.28 -3.46 -3.44
N ALA A 40 -7.51 -4.38 -4.03
CA ALA A 40 -6.18 -4.72 -3.55
C ALA A 40 -5.24 -3.50 -3.55
N ILE A 41 -5.27 -2.68 -4.62
CA ILE A 41 -4.50 -1.44 -4.71
C ILE A 41 -4.93 -0.43 -3.63
N PHE A 42 -6.23 -0.27 -3.39
CA PHE A 42 -6.71 0.66 -2.36
C PHE A 42 -6.41 0.20 -0.93
N THR A 43 -6.50 -1.11 -0.68
CA THR A 43 -6.20 -1.70 0.62
C THR A 43 -4.72 -1.60 0.92
N MET A 44 -3.84 -1.99 -0.02
CA MET A 44 -2.39 -1.88 0.19
C MET A 44 -1.98 -0.41 0.39
N ARG A 45 -2.60 0.52 -0.32
CA ARG A 45 -2.40 1.96 -0.10
C ARG A 45 -2.71 2.36 1.33
N HIS A 46 -3.83 1.89 1.89
CA HIS A 46 -4.16 2.16 3.29
C HIS A 46 -3.12 1.57 4.23
N ILE A 47 -2.65 0.36 3.98
CA ILE A 47 -1.61 -0.30 4.76
C ILE A 47 -0.34 0.55 4.75
N ILE A 48 0.14 0.97 3.57
CA ILE A 48 1.33 1.83 3.44
C ILE A 48 1.13 3.18 4.14
N CYS A 49 -0.02 3.84 3.96
CA CYS A 49 -0.29 5.15 4.58
C CYS A 49 -0.36 5.13 6.11
N ASN A 50 -0.60 3.96 6.72
CA ASN A 50 -0.76 3.82 8.16
C ASN A 50 0.38 3.07 8.84
N PHE A 51 1.02 2.15 8.14
CA PHE A 51 2.00 1.22 8.71
C PHE A 51 3.31 1.17 7.92
N GLY A 52 3.51 2.04 6.93
CA GLY A 52 4.69 2.01 6.05
C GLY A 52 6.03 2.06 6.79
N ASP A 53 6.10 2.75 7.91
CA ASP A 53 7.29 2.81 8.78
C ASP A 53 7.60 1.48 9.52
N GLU A 54 6.59 0.62 9.70
CA GLU A 54 6.74 -0.73 10.24
C GLU A 54 7.04 -1.77 9.15
N LEU A 55 6.73 -1.46 7.88
CA LEU A 55 6.90 -2.40 6.75
C LEU A 55 8.34 -2.52 6.25
N LYS A 56 9.15 -1.45 6.32
CA LYS A 56 10.58 -1.43 5.93
C LYS A 56 10.86 -2.21 4.62
N GLY A 57 11.45 -3.41 4.71
CA GLY A 57 11.80 -4.24 3.54
C GLY A 57 10.61 -4.67 2.69
N ASP A 58 9.42 -4.76 3.27
CA ASP A 58 8.18 -5.07 2.55
C ASP A 58 7.77 -3.96 1.56
N LEU A 59 8.21 -2.72 1.79
CA LEU A 59 8.00 -1.62 0.83
C LEU A 59 8.79 -1.85 -0.46
N ALA A 60 10.02 -2.37 -0.37
CA ALA A 60 10.83 -2.69 -1.53
C ALA A 60 10.19 -3.79 -2.40
N VAL A 61 9.32 -4.62 -1.82
CA VAL A 61 8.55 -5.63 -2.54
C VAL A 61 7.27 -5.05 -3.15
N CYS A 62 6.52 -4.22 -2.42
CA CYS A 62 5.20 -3.78 -2.88
C CYS A 62 5.24 -2.57 -3.83
N LEU A 63 6.18 -1.63 -3.65
CA LEU A 63 6.25 -0.41 -4.47
C LEU A 63 6.53 -0.71 -5.96
N PRO A 64 7.40 -1.66 -6.34
CA PRO A 64 7.55 -2.05 -7.74
C PRO A 64 6.24 -2.56 -8.36
N ILE A 65 5.39 -3.24 -7.60
CA ILE A 65 4.09 -3.72 -8.11
C ILE A 65 3.20 -2.53 -8.50
N TYR A 66 3.24 -1.42 -7.75
CA TYR A 66 2.52 -0.19 -8.14
C TYR A 66 3.05 0.37 -9.47
N VAL A 67 4.34 0.27 -9.76
CA VAL A 67 4.90 0.67 -11.07
C VAL A 67 4.30 -0.17 -12.19
N ASP A 68 4.21 -1.48 -12.00
CA ASP A 68 3.59 -2.35 -12.99
C ASP A 68 2.10 -2.05 -13.17
N ARG A 69 1.39 -1.74 -12.08
CA ARG A 69 -0.02 -1.35 -12.14
C ARG A 69 -0.26 0.02 -12.77
N LEU A 70 0.71 0.94 -12.73
CA LEU A 70 0.67 2.21 -13.49
C LEU A 70 0.73 1.99 -14.99
N LYS A 71 1.50 0.99 -15.45
CA LYS A 71 1.66 0.65 -16.86
C LYS A 71 0.45 -0.09 -17.45
N ASN A 72 -0.42 -0.62 -16.60
CA ASN A 72 -1.60 -1.37 -17.02
C ASN A 72 -2.82 -0.45 -17.14
N GLU A 73 -3.43 -0.40 -18.34
CA GLU A 73 -4.55 0.50 -18.67
C GLU A 73 -5.75 0.38 -17.71
N ILE A 74 -6.02 -0.83 -17.22
CA ILE A 74 -7.16 -1.13 -16.35
C ILE A 74 -6.92 -0.56 -14.95
N THR A 75 -5.71 -0.72 -14.42
CA THR A 75 -5.38 -0.34 -13.04
C THR A 75 -4.72 1.03 -12.90
N ARG A 76 -4.33 1.67 -14.01
CA ARG A 76 -3.53 2.91 -14.01
C ARG A 76 -4.13 4.02 -13.16
N LEU A 77 -5.38 4.40 -13.41
CA LEU A 77 -6.01 5.52 -12.69
C LEU A 77 -6.14 5.25 -11.19
N THR A 78 -6.54 4.03 -10.82
CA THR A 78 -6.64 3.58 -9.43
C THR A 78 -5.28 3.65 -8.73
N THR A 79 -4.22 3.25 -9.43
CA THR A 79 -2.84 3.28 -8.94
C THR A 79 -2.33 4.70 -8.75
N VAL A 80 -2.59 5.62 -9.69
CA VAL A 80 -2.26 7.05 -9.54
C VAL A 80 -2.91 7.64 -8.30
N LYS A 81 -4.22 7.41 -8.10
CA LYS A 81 -4.94 7.89 -6.91
C LYS A 81 -4.37 7.32 -5.62
N ALA A 82 -3.94 6.07 -5.65
CA ALA A 82 -3.31 5.45 -4.50
C ALA A 82 -1.94 6.08 -4.17
N LEU A 83 -1.07 6.26 -5.17
CA LEU A 83 0.24 6.89 -4.98
C LEU A 83 0.14 8.33 -4.50
N MET A 84 -0.80 9.13 -5.03
CA MET A 84 -1.07 10.48 -4.51
C MET A 84 -1.40 10.46 -3.02
N ARG A 85 -2.16 9.47 -2.55
CA ARG A 85 -2.49 9.36 -1.13
C ARG A 85 -1.31 8.95 -0.26
N ILE A 86 -0.45 8.06 -0.76
CA ILE A 86 0.77 7.61 -0.07
C ILE A 86 1.75 8.77 0.04
N ALA A 87 1.99 9.50 -1.05
CA ALA A 87 2.85 10.69 -1.08
C ALA A 87 2.35 11.77 -0.10
N GLY A 88 1.03 11.98 -0.04
CA GLY A 88 0.40 12.91 0.92
C GLY A 88 0.16 12.32 2.31
N SER A 89 0.76 11.18 2.66
CA SER A 89 0.63 10.60 3.99
C SER A 89 1.68 11.18 4.97
N PRO A 90 1.36 11.31 6.26
CA PRO A 90 2.28 11.88 7.24
C PRO A 90 3.49 11.00 7.57
N LEU A 91 3.59 9.79 6.98
CA LEU A 91 4.71 8.88 7.18
C LEU A 91 5.93 9.21 6.31
N ASN A 92 5.77 10.10 5.32
CA ASN A 92 6.85 10.51 4.40
C ASN A 92 7.58 9.31 3.77
N ILE A 93 6.82 8.31 3.33
CA ILE A 93 7.38 7.12 2.67
C ILE A 93 8.08 7.54 1.39
N GLU A 94 9.34 7.15 1.24
CA GLU A 94 10.08 7.38 0.00
C GLU A 94 9.44 6.60 -1.14
N LEU A 95 9.11 7.32 -2.21
CA LEU A 95 8.54 6.76 -3.44
C LEU A 95 9.58 6.94 -4.55
N PRO A 96 10.59 6.05 -4.64
CA PRO A 96 11.68 6.17 -5.62
C PRO A 96 11.21 6.12 -7.09
N ILE A 97 9.92 5.83 -7.29
CA ILE A 97 9.23 5.71 -8.58
C ILE A 97 8.62 7.04 -9.07
N LEU A 98 8.62 8.08 -8.23
CA LEU A 98 8.12 9.43 -8.55
C LEU A 98 9.24 10.46 -8.78
N ASN A 99 10.51 10.03 -8.70
CA ASN A 99 11.68 10.87 -8.93
C ASN A 99 12.13 10.80 -10.39
#